data_AF-A0A922S2V3-F1
#
_entry.id   AF-A0A922S2V3-F1
#
_cell.length_a   1.000
_cell.length_b   1.000
_cell.length_c   1.000
_cell.angle_alpha   90.00
_cell.angle_beta   90.00
_cell.angle_gamma   90.00
#
_symmetry.space_group_name_H-M   'P 1'
#
loop_
_entity.id
_entity.type
_entity.pdbx_description
1 polymer ?
#
loop_
_entity_poly.entity_id
_entity_poly.type
_entity_poly.pdbx_seq_one_letter_code
_entity_poly.pdbx_strand_id
1 'polypeptide(L)'
;MEYYRSLRDKCITKIRKAQRKHEMQLAQYALKQPKRISSYINYRTRMHHWIPNLIKEGSESEMIEEDQEKAKAMADYFAAVFTQEPPLDKEPNQNKQSTNHLLTVNFDQDDVLKALSTLSMEKSTGPDELHPKILRHIAQYIAVI
;
A
#
# COMPACT_ATOMS: atom_id res chain seq x y z
N MET A 1 -42.45 -17.99 -18.04
CA MET A 1 -41.17 -17.33 -18.38
C MET A 1 -41.21 -15.81 -18.21
N GLU A 2 -42.25 -15.11 -18.70
CA GLU A 2 -42.35 -13.64 -18.58
C GLU A 2 -42.53 -13.13 -17.14
N TYR A 3 -43.35 -13.81 -16.33
CA TYR A 3 -43.54 -13.48 -14.92
C TYR A 3 -42.22 -13.49 -14.14
N TYR A 4 -41.41 -14.55 -14.32
CA TYR A 4 -40.09 -14.67 -13.71
C TYR A 4 -39.14 -13.54 -14.14
N ARG A 5 -39.10 -13.22 -15.45
CA ARG A 5 -38.28 -12.10 -15.97
C ARG A 5 -38.70 -10.78 -15.31
N SER A 6 -40.01 -10.51 -15.22
CA SER A 6 -40.52 -9.28 -14.60
C SER A 6 -40.16 -9.17 -13.11
N LEU A 7 -40.20 -10.27 -12.36
CA LEU A 7 -39.81 -10.31 -10.96
C LEU A 7 -38.30 -10.09 -10.79
N ARG A 8 -37.49 -10.78 -11.59
CA ARG A 8 -36.04 -10.62 -11.61
C ARG A 8 -35.65 -9.17 -11.88
N ASP A 9 -36.27 -8.54 -12.87
CA ASP A 9 -35.94 -7.17 -13.27
C ASP A 9 -36.35 -6.17 -12.18
N LYS A 10 -37.49 -6.40 -11.50
CA LYS A 10 -37.88 -5.63 -10.29
C LYS A 10 -36.85 -5.79 -9.17
N CYS A 11 -36.35 -7.00 -8.92
CA CYS A 11 -35.32 -7.25 -7.90
C CYS A 11 -34.00 -6.55 -8.26
N ILE A 12 -33.52 -6.69 -9.50
CA ILE A 12 -32.30 -6.02 -9.99
C ILE A 12 -32.44 -4.50 -9.84
N THR A 13 -33.60 -3.94 -10.18
CA THR A 13 -33.87 -2.50 -10.02
C THR A 13 -33.77 -2.06 -8.56
N LYS A 14 -34.34 -2.83 -7.63
CA LYS A 14 -34.23 -2.55 -6.20
C LYS A 14 -32.79 -2.62 -5.71
N ILE A 15 -32.03 -3.63 -6.12
CA ILE A 15 -30.61 -3.80 -5.77
C ILE A 15 -29.80 -2.59 -6.25
N ARG A 16 -29.94 -2.20 -7.52
CA ARG A 16 -29.23 -1.05 -8.10
C ARG A 16 -29.57 0.26 -7.39
N LYS A 17 -30.85 0.46 -7.03
CA LYS A 17 -31.28 1.64 -6.26
C LYS A 17 -30.65 1.67 -4.87
N ALA A 18 -30.62 0.54 -4.16
CA ALA A 18 -30.00 0.43 -2.84
C ALA A 18 -28.48 0.67 -2.90
N GLN A 19 -27.79 0.09 -3.88
CA GLN A 19 -26.37 0.30 -4.13
C GLN A 19 -26.05 1.78 -4.38
N ARG A 20 -26.77 2.42 -5.29
CA ARG A 20 -26.57 3.84 -5.60
C ARG A 20 -26.80 4.75 -4.39
N LYS A 21 -27.80 4.43 -3.56
CA LYS A 21 -28.05 5.17 -2.31
C LYS A 21 -26.87 5.06 -1.34
N HIS A 22 -26.30 3.86 -1.20
CA HIS A 22 -25.13 3.63 -0.35
C HIS A 22 -23.89 4.37 -0.87
N GLU A 23 -23.61 4.27 -2.16
CA GLU A 23 -22.47 4.95 -2.81
C GLU A 23 -22.57 6.47 -2.69
N MET A 24 -23.77 7.04 -2.84
CA MET A 24 -24.01 8.47 -2.68
C MET A 24 -23.75 8.95 -1.24
N GLN A 25 -24.16 8.16 -0.24
CA GLN A 25 -23.80 8.44 1.16
C GLN A 25 -22.30 8.36 1.37
N LEU A 26 -21.62 7.36 0.82
CA LEU A 26 -20.18 7.21 0.92
C LEU A 26 -19.43 8.42 0.33
N ALA A 27 -19.88 8.91 -0.82
CA ALA A 27 -19.34 10.09 -1.50
C ALA A 27 -19.51 11.37 -0.66
N GLN A 28 -20.68 11.57 -0.03
CA GLN A 28 -20.92 12.73 0.84
C GLN A 28 -19.93 12.83 2.02
N TYR A 29 -19.48 11.68 2.55
CA TYR A 29 -18.54 11.63 3.66
C TYR A 29 -17.10 11.36 3.24
N ALA A 30 -16.78 11.39 1.94
CA ALA A 30 -15.45 11.01 1.42
C ALA A 30 -14.32 11.86 2.00
N LEU A 31 -14.52 13.18 2.12
CA LEU A 31 -13.53 14.10 2.71
C LEU A 31 -13.38 13.92 4.23
N LYS A 32 -14.46 13.55 4.92
CA LYS A 32 -14.47 13.37 6.39
C LYS A 32 -13.94 12.00 6.80
N GLN A 33 -14.13 10.98 5.97
CA GLN A 33 -13.79 9.58 6.25
C GLN A 33 -13.17 8.89 5.01
N PRO A 34 -11.96 9.30 4.58
CA PRO A 34 -11.32 8.78 3.37
C PRO A 34 -11.11 7.26 3.40
N LYS A 35 -10.84 6.69 4.59
CA LYS A 35 -10.68 5.23 4.76
C LYS A 35 -11.92 4.43 4.30
N ARG A 36 -13.13 4.96 4.45
CA ARG A 36 -14.37 4.25 4.06
C ARG A 36 -14.53 4.19 2.55
N ILE A 37 -14.23 5.27 1.83
CA ILE A 37 -14.29 5.27 0.38
C ILE A 37 -13.16 4.42 -0.22
N SER A 38 -11.94 4.49 0.33
CA SER A 38 -10.85 3.61 -0.08
C SER A 38 -11.18 2.13 0.18
N SER A 39 -11.78 1.80 1.33
CA SER A 39 -12.21 0.43 1.64
C SER A 39 -13.28 -0.08 0.67
N TYR A 40 -14.28 0.74 0.34
CA TYR A 40 -15.31 0.38 -0.64
C TYR A 40 -14.75 0.21 -2.05
N ILE A 41 -13.88 1.14 -2.48
CA ILE A 41 -13.17 1.02 -3.76
C ILE A 41 -12.40 -0.28 -3.78
N ASN A 42 -11.56 -0.54 -2.78
CA ASN A 42 -10.79 -1.78 -2.68
C ASN A 42 -11.68 -3.02 -2.68
N TYR A 43 -12.84 -3.01 -2.01
CA TYR A 43 -13.79 -4.12 -2.07
C TYR A 43 -14.36 -4.33 -3.48
N ARG A 44 -14.67 -3.25 -4.21
CA ARG A 44 -15.22 -3.28 -5.57
C ARG A 44 -14.15 -3.58 -6.64
N THR A 45 -12.91 -3.19 -6.40
CA THR A 45 -11.76 -3.37 -7.28
C THR A 45 -10.87 -4.53 -6.87
N ARG A 46 -11.20 -5.26 -5.80
CA ARG A 46 -10.59 -6.55 -5.44
C ARG A 46 -10.78 -7.51 -6.61
N MET A 47 -9.83 -7.44 -7.54
CA MET A 47 -9.44 -8.57 -8.35
C MET A 47 -9.11 -9.67 -7.35
N HIS A 48 -9.75 -10.82 -7.49
CA HIS A 48 -9.38 -11.99 -6.72
C HIS A 48 -7.87 -12.15 -6.88
N HIS A 49 -7.10 -12.06 -5.80
CA HIS A 49 -5.62 -12.01 -5.79
C HIS A 49 -4.98 -13.33 -6.26
N TRP A 50 -5.74 -14.15 -6.97
CA TRP A 50 -5.32 -15.37 -7.58
C TRP A 50 -4.50 -15.04 -8.82
N ILE A 51 -3.21 -15.34 -8.74
CA ILE A 51 -2.36 -15.40 -9.91
C ILE A 51 -2.91 -16.54 -10.79
N PRO A 52 -3.38 -16.26 -12.01
CA PRO A 52 -3.84 -17.30 -12.92
C PRO A 52 -2.76 -18.36 -13.16
N ASN A 53 -3.16 -19.59 -13.47
CA ASN A 53 -2.20 -20.63 -13.85
C ASN A 53 -1.39 -20.16 -15.06
N LEU A 54 -0.08 -20.40 -15.01
CA LEU A 54 0.83 -19.99 -16.08
C LEU A 54 0.91 -21.10 -17.11
N ILE A 55 1.14 -20.75 -18.37
CA ILE A 55 1.48 -21.74 -19.40
C ILE A 55 2.98 -21.94 -19.33
N LYS A 56 3.42 -23.20 -19.25
CA LYS A 56 4.83 -23.55 -19.22
C LYS A 56 5.48 -23.20 -20.55
N GLU A 57 6.67 -22.61 -20.48
CA GLU A 57 7.44 -22.20 -21.65
C GLU A 57 7.67 -23.37 -22.62
N GLY A 58 7.36 -23.16 -23.91
CA GLY A 58 7.48 -24.19 -24.96
C GLY A 58 6.34 -25.20 -25.03
N SER A 59 5.28 -25.05 -24.22
CA SER A 59 4.07 -25.89 -24.28
C SER A 59 2.84 -25.05 -24.64
N GLU A 60 1.85 -25.66 -25.31
CA GLU A 60 0.58 -24.98 -25.64
C GLU A 60 -0.53 -25.24 -24.60
N SER A 61 -0.37 -26.25 -23.74
CA SER A 61 -1.43 -26.71 -22.83
C SER A 61 -0.96 -27.12 -21.43
N GLU A 62 0.35 -27.20 -21.16
CA GLU A 62 0.83 -27.59 -19.83
C GLU A 62 0.74 -26.37 -18.89
N MET A 63 -0.06 -26.51 -17.84
CA MET A 63 -0.31 -25.43 -16.88
C MET A 63 0.51 -25.61 -15.61
N ILE A 64 1.09 -24.51 -15.13
CA ILE A 64 1.73 -24.39 -13.83
C ILE A 64 0.66 -23.92 -12.84
N GLU A 65 0.18 -24.83 -12.00
CA GLU A 65 -0.89 -24.55 -11.04
C GLU A 65 -0.35 -24.25 -9.63
N GLU A 66 0.78 -24.86 -9.27
CA GLU A 66 1.41 -24.73 -7.95
C GLU A 66 2.05 -23.35 -7.74
N ASP A 67 1.78 -22.72 -6.58
CA ASP A 67 2.23 -21.35 -6.27
C ASP A 67 3.76 -21.21 -6.29
N GLN A 68 4.48 -22.23 -5.81
CA GLN A 68 5.94 -22.22 -5.77
C GLN A 68 6.54 -22.25 -7.19
N GLU A 69 5.96 -23.06 -8.07
CA GLU A 69 6.39 -23.16 -9.47
C GLU A 69 6.06 -21.89 -10.24
N LYS A 70 4.88 -21.29 -10.00
CA LYS A 70 4.51 -19.98 -10.57
C LYS A 70 5.51 -18.90 -10.17
N ALA A 71 5.87 -18.84 -8.89
CA ALA A 71 6.85 -17.88 -8.39
C ALA A 71 8.21 -18.05 -9.06
N LYS A 72 8.66 -19.30 -9.22
CA LYS A 72 9.94 -19.60 -9.89
C LYS A 72 9.91 -19.21 -11.37
N ALA A 73 8.87 -19.60 -12.11
CA ALA A 73 8.75 -19.27 -13.53
C ALA A 73 8.75 -17.75 -13.77
N MET A 74 8.07 -16.99 -12.91
CA MET A 74 8.11 -15.53 -12.97
C MET A 74 9.50 -14.98 -12.68
N ALA A 75 10.18 -15.48 -11.64
CA ALA A 75 11.53 -15.04 -11.29
C ALA A 75 12.53 -15.29 -12.43
N ASP A 76 12.46 -16.47 -13.04
CA ASP A 76 13.32 -16.85 -14.18
C ASP A 76 13.05 -15.94 -15.39
N TYR A 77 11.77 -15.68 -15.70
CA TYR A 77 11.40 -14.75 -16.78
C TYR A 77 11.91 -13.33 -16.52
N PHE A 78 11.70 -12.80 -15.31
CA PHE A 78 12.19 -11.47 -14.95
C PHE A 78 13.70 -11.37 -15.04
N ALA A 79 14.44 -12.40 -14.59
CA ALA A 79 15.89 -12.45 -14.73
C ALA A 79 16.34 -12.45 -16.20
N ALA A 80 15.60 -13.13 -17.08
CA ALA A 80 15.92 -13.22 -18.51
C ALA A 80 15.69 -11.89 -19.27
N VAL A 81 14.65 -11.12 -18.90
CA VAL A 81 14.35 -9.82 -19.54
C VAL A 81 15.08 -8.66 -18.86
N PHE A 82 15.65 -8.87 -17.68
CA PHE A 82 16.43 -7.85 -17.01
C PHE A 82 17.67 -7.53 -17.83
N THR A 83 17.85 -6.26 -18.17
CA THR A 83 19.06 -5.83 -18.84
C THR A 83 20.21 -5.97 -17.84
N GLN A 84 21.20 -6.80 -18.18
CA GLN A 84 22.44 -6.83 -17.41
C GLN A 84 23.18 -5.53 -17.69
N GLU A 85 22.91 -4.52 -16.87
CA GLU A 85 23.76 -3.34 -16.85
C GLU A 85 25.18 -3.80 -16.53
N PRO A 86 26.21 -3.31 -17.24
CA PRO A 86 27.57 -3.56 -16.85
C PRO A 86 27.71 -3.18 -15.37
N PRO A 87 28.53 -3.90 -14.58
CA PRO A 87 28.86 -3.46 -13.24
C PRO A 87 29.21 -1.99 -13.35
N LEU A 88 28.45 -1.14 -12.64
CA LEU A 88 28.81 0.26 -12.51
C LEU A 88 30.28 0.25 -12.09
N ASP A 89 31.19 0.71 -12.97
CA ASP A 89 32.65 0.72 -12.73
C ASP A 89 32.98 1.37 -11.38
N LYS A 90 32.03 2.15 -10.87
CA LYS A 90 31.89 2.56 -9.49
C LYS A 90 30.42 2.43 -9.14
N GLU A 91 30.05 1.53 -8.21
CA GLU A 91 28.87 1.80 -7.37
C GLU A 91 28.91 3.29 -6.99
N PRO A 92 27.80 4.04 -7.03
CA PRO A 92 27.81 5.40 -6.55
C PRO A 92 28.35 5.33 -5.13
N ASN A 93 29.60 5.78 -4.98
CA ASN A 93 30.38 5.55 -3.78
C ASN A 93 29.53 6.09 -2.62
N GLN A 94 28.92 5.19 -1.85
CA GLN A 94 28.16 5.60 -0.66
C GLN A 94 29.12 6.30 0.33
N ASN A 95 30.43 6.07 0.16
CA ASN A 95 31.53 6.80 0.77
C ASN A 95 32.13 7.91 -0.11
N LYS A 96 31.36 8.56 -1.01
CA LYS A 96 31.63 9.97 -1.26
C LYS A 96 31.37 10.66 0.07
N GLN A 97 32.39 10.67 0.93
CA GLN A 97 32.42 11.51 2.11
C GLN A 97 32.03 12.90 1.63
N SER A 98 30.80 13.28 1.91
CA SER A 98 30.34 14.63 1.69
C SER A 98 31.35 15.51 2.41
N THR A 99 32.16 16.27 1.67
CA THR A 99 33.10 17.20 2.28
C THR A 99 32.38 18.24 3.15
N ASN A 100 31.08 18.40 2.93
CA ASN A 100 30.16 19.12 3.78
C ASN A 100 29.60 18.16 4.84
N HIS A 101 30.36 17.92 5.90
CA HIS A 101 29.85 17.29 7.11
C HIS A 101 29.18 18.36 7.97
N LEU A 102 27.88 18.23 8.21
CA LEU A 102 27.21 18.94 9.29
C LEU A 102 27.73 18.36 10.61
N LEU A 103 28.78 18.98 11.15
CA LEU A 103 29.41 18.56 12.40
C LEU A 103 28.52 18.84 13.61
N THR A 104 27.61 19.82 13.50
CA THR A 104 26.72 20.20 14.58
C THR A 104 25.40 20.68 13.98
N VAL A 105 24.30 20.15 14.52
CA VAL A 105 22.94 20.60 14.25
C VAL A 105 22.37 21.00 15.60
N ASN A 106 21.88 22.23 15.69
CA ASN A 106 21.18 22.70 16.88
C ASN A 106 19.68 22.66 16.58
N PHE A 107 18.94 21.93 17.40
CA PHE A 107 17.48 21.91 17.33
C PHE A 107 16.94 22.75 18.47
N ASP A 108 16.01 23.65 18.18
CA ASP A 108 15.34 24.39 19.23
C ASP A 108 14.34 23.48 19.95
N GLN A 109 14.17 23.70 21.25
CA GLN A 109 13.23 22.92 22.07
C GLN A 109 11.82 22.99 21.49
N ASP A 110 11.40 24.16 21.02
CA ASP A 110 10.08 24.37 20.43
C ASP A 110 9.90 23.57 19.12
N ASP A 111 10.95 23.45 18.32
CA ASP A 111 10.93 22.65 17.09
C ASP A 111 10.78 21.16 17.39
N VAL A 112 11.52 20.65 18.37
CA VAL A 112 11.45 19.24 18.81
C VAL A 112 10.07 18.93 19.40
N LEU A 113 9.55 19.82 20.24
CA LEU A 113 8.23 19.66 20.86
C LEU A 113 7.12 19.70 19.82
N LYS A 114 7.20 20.61 18.85
CA LYS A 114 6.27 20.69 17.72
C LYS A 114 6.31 19.41 16.90
N ALA A 115 7.49 18.92 16.53
CA ALA A 115 7.63 17.66 15.79
C ALA A 115 6.95 16.50 16.54
N LEU A 116 7.26 16.32 17.83
CA LEU A 116 6.69 15.27 18.66
C LEU A 116 5.17 15.38 18.84
N SER A 117 4.64 16.60 18.99
CA SER A 117 3.20 16.84 19.14
C SER A 117 2.38 16.51 17.89
N THR A 118 3.00 16.65 16.70
CA THR A 118 2.35 16.38 15.41
C THR A 118 2.38 14.91 14.98
N LEU A 119 3.07 14.04 15.73
CA LEU A 119 3.08 12.61 15.44
C LEU A 119 1.67 12.00 15.48
N SER A 120 1.36 11.23 14.45
CA SER A 120 0.11 10.48 14.37
C SER A 120 0.16 9.26 15.30
N MET A 121 -0.75 9.23 16.27
CA MET A 121 -0.87 8.14 17.23
C MET A 121 -1.35 6.82 16.63
N GLU A 122 -1.86 6.82 15.39
CA GLU A 122 -2.37 5.63 14.70
C GLU A 122 -1.29 4.90 13.88
N LYS A 123 -0.06 5.42 13.84
CA LYS A 123 1.04 4.84 13.08
C LYS A 123 1.70 3.69 13.85
N SER A 124 2.21 2.73 13.07
CA SER A 124 2.99 1.61 13.59
C SER A 124 4.32 2.06 14.15
N THR A 125 4.85 1.22 15.03
CA THR A 125 6.19 1.33 15.60
C THR A 125 7.28 1.24 14.52
N GLY A 126 8.33 2.04 14.67
CA GLY A 126 9.50 1.99 13.80
C GLY A 126 10.48 0.85 14.15
N PRO A 127 11.64 0.80 13.49
CA PRO A 127 12.72 -0.14 13.83
C PRO A 127 13.35 0.13 15.20
N ASP A 128 13.06 1.28 15.81
CA ASP A 128 13.43 1.65 17.17
C ASP A 128 12.51 1.05 18.25
N GLU A 129 11.46 0.33 17.84
CA GLU A 129 10.45 -0.25 18.73
C GLU A 129 9.66 0.78 19.59
N LEU A 130 9.76 2.07 19.28
CA LEU A 130 9.06 3.14 20.00
C LEU A 130 7.76 3.56 19.30
N HIS A 131 6.63 3.32 19.97
CA HIS A 131 5.34 3.72 19.41
C HIS A 131 5.17 5.25 19.49
N PRO A 132 4.70 5.92 18.41
CA PRO A 132 4.38 7.35 18.38
C PRO A 132 3.55 7.89 19.55
N LYS A 133 2.68 7.04 20.14
CA LYS A 133 1.85 7.38 21.29
C LYS A 133 2.68 7.66 22.54
N ILE A 134 3.75 6.89 22.75
CA ILE A 134 4.67 7.05 23.88
C ILE A 134 5.46 8.35 23.70
N LEU A 135 6.09 8.52 22.54
CA LEU A 135 6.87 9.71 22.19
C LEU A 135 6.08 11.01 22.38
N ARG A 136 4.80 11.02 21.98
CA ARG A 136 3.93 12.17 22.17
C ARG A 136 3.59 12.45 23.63
N HIS A 137 3.49 11.42 24.48
CA HIS A 137 3.21 11.59 25.91
C HIS A 137 4.42 12.13 26.67
N ILE A 138 5.63 11.68 26.32
CA ILE A 138 6.86 12.09 27.01
C ILE A 138 7.54 13.30 26.36
N ALA A 139 6.91 13.92 25.35
CA ALA A 139 7.51 14.96 24.51
C ALA A 139 8.11 16.13 25.32
N GLN A 140 7.43 16.55 26.39
CA GLN A 140 7.88 17.65 27.25
C GLN A 140 9.19 17.33 28.00
N TYR A 141 9.48 16.05 28.24
CA TYR A 141 10.69 15.63 28.96
C TYR A 141 11.86 15.41 28.02
N ILE A 142 11.61 14.94 26.79
CA ILE A 142 12.67 14.63 25.83
C ILE A 142 13.04 15.81 24.92
N ALA A 143 12.19 16.84 24.82
CA ALA A 143 12.48 18.03 24.02
C ALA A 143 13.49 19.00 24.66
N VAL A 144 13.81 18.82 25.96
CA VAL A 144 14.67 19.71 26.75
C VAL A 144 16.15 19.26 26.74
N ILE A 145 16.46 18.16 26.04
CA ILE A 145 17.79 17.52 26.02
C ILE A 145 18.62 18.08 24.88
#